data_AF-A0A7U6QPF1-F1
#
_entry.id   AF-A0A7U6QPF1-F1
#
_cell.length_a   1.000
_cell.length_b   1.000
_cell.length_c   1.000
_cell.angle_alpha   90.00
_cell.angle_beta   90.00
_cell.angle_gamma   90.00
#
_symmetry.space_group_name_H-M   'P 1'
#
loop_
_entity.id
_entity.type
_entity.pdbx_description
1 polymer ?
#
loop_
_entity_poly.entity_id
_entity_poly.type
_entity_poly.pdbx_seq_one_letter_code
_entity_poly.pdbx_strand_id
1 'polypeptide(L)'
;MALKYRKANQVKSYRTVYINPEQINRYRQEFYQVTQAIAGANSVHKRAAADVTNVEALLQLGDNTNPDANDQHIVRVVDWLLQYAFEQRASDIHLEPRRETGKVRFRIDGVLHTVYEMPLAIIVAVTARIKILGRLNVAEKRKPQDGRLKTRTPKGLETELRLYHAHCLW
;
A
#
# COMPACT_ATOMS: atom_id res chain seq x y z
N MET A 1 1.87 33.15 -20.58
CA MET A 1 0.42 33.38 -20.44
C MET A 1 -0.18 32.15 -19.76
N ALA A 2 -0.51 32.22 -18.47
CA ALA A 2 -0.99 31.08 -17.69
C ALA A 2 -2.39 31.39 -17.14
N LEU A 3 -3.40 30.66 -17.60
CA LEU A 3 -4.77 30.74 -17.07
C LEU A 3 -4.87 29.88 -15.80
N LYS A 4 -5.18 30.51 -14.66
CA LYS A 4 -5.63 29.83 -13.44
C LYS A 4 -7.16 29.74 -13.45
N TYR A 5 -7.69 28.52 -13.43
CA TYR A 5 -9.12 28.26 -13.27
C TYR A 5 -9.49 28.36 -11.77
N ARG A 6 -10.41 29.27 -11.42
CA ARG A 6 -10.93 29.45 -10.05
C ARG A 6 -12.33 28.85 -9.97
N LYS A 7 -12.50 27.77 -9.19
CA LYS A 7 -13.79 27.07 -9.01
C LYS A 7 -14.68 27.87 -8.05
N ALA A 8 -15.90 28.18 -8.48
CA ALA A 8 -16.89 28.95 -7.72
C ALA A 8 -17.39 28.19 -6.47
N ASN A 9 -17.52 28.90 -5.35
CA ASN A 9 -17.92 28.34 -4.05
C ASN A 9 -19.45 28.46 -3.89
N GLN A 10 -20.13 27.35 -3.62
CA GLN A 10 -21.59 27.27 -3.49
C GLN A 10 -21.98 27.59 -2.04
N VAL A 11 -22.80 28.62 -1.82
CA VAL A 11 -23.19 29.06 -0.46
C VAL A 11 -24.17 28.04 0.14
N LYS A 12 -23.77 27.36 1.23
CA LYS A 12 -24.61 26.38 1.95
C LYS A 12 -25.26 27.01 3.18
N SER A 13 -26.58 26.91 3.31
CA SER A 13 -27.30 27.32 4.53
C SER A 13 -27.22 26.23 5.60
N TYR A 14 -26.81 26.58 6.82
CA TYR A 14 -26.72 25.66 7.96
C TYR A 14 -27.79 25.97 9.01
N ARG A 15 -28.33 24.92 9.64
CA ARG A 15 -29.25 25.01 10.78
C ARG A 15 -28.58 24.36 11.99
N THR A 16 -28.39 25.13 13.05
CA THR A 16 -27.81 24.63 14.30
C THR A 16 -28.82 23.77 15.06
N VAL A 17 -28.37 22.63 15.57
CA VAL A 17 -29.17 21.70 16.39
C VAL A 17 -28.38 21.32 17.64
N TYR A 18 -29.10 21.02 18.73
CA TYR A 18 -28.50 20.59 19.99
C TYR A 18 -28.58 19.07 20.12
N ILE A 19 -27.47 18.41 20.42
CA ILE A 19 -27.39 16.94 20.40
C ILE A 19 -26.54 16.42 21.56
N ASN A 20 -26.87 15.22 22.04
CA ASN A 20 -26.16 14.55 23.13
C ASN A 20 -24.73 14.16 22.69
N PRO A 21 -23.68 14.34 23.52
CA PRO A 21 -22.31 13.92 23.22
C PRO A 21 -22.14 12.51 22.67
N GLU A 22 -22.92 11.54 23.15
CA GLU A 22 -22.86 10.17 22.63
C GLU A 22 -23.40 10.05 21.20
N GLN A 23 -24.43 10.83 20.87
CA GLN A 23 -24.99 10.90 19.53
C GLN A 23 -24.01 11.59 18.57
N ILE A 24 -23.25 12.60 19.03
CA ILE A 24 -22.19 13.23 18.23
C ILE A 24 -21.18 12.19 17.80
N ASN A 25 -20.69 11.38 18.73
CA ASN A 25 -19.68 10.38 18.43
C ASN A 25 -20.18 9.31 17.46
N ARG A 26 -21.45 8.88 17.59
CA ARG A 26 -22.09 7.95 16.65
C ARG A 26 -22.23 8.54 15.24
N TYR A 27 -22.87 9.71 15.13
CA TYR A 27 -23.07 10.37 13.84
C TYR A 27 -21.76 10.79 13.19
N ARG A 28 -20.72 11.11 13.98
CA ARG A 28 -19.38 11.40 13.48
C ARG A 28 -18.80 10.20 12.75
N GLN A 29 -18.88 9.00 13.34
CA GLN A 29 -18.37 7.80 12.69
C GLN A 29 -19.16 7.45 11.42
N GLU A 30 -20.48 7.51 11.46
CA GLU A 30 -21.33 7.24 10.29
C GLU A 30 -21.10 8.24 9.15
N PHE A 31 -21.01 9.54 9.46
CA PHE A 31 -20.80 10.59 8.47
C PHE A 31 -19.44 10.46 7.76
N TYR A 32 -18.37 10.14 8.50
CA TYR A 32 -17.04 9.94 7.90
C TYR A 32 -16.93 8.63 7.10
N GLN A 33 -17.67 7.58 7.47
CA GLN A 33 -17.77 6.35 6.67
C GLN A 33 -18.50 6.60 5.34
N VAL A 34 -19.61 7.34 5.37
CA VAL A 34 -20.43 7.62 4.18
C VAL A 34 -19.74 8.61 3.23
N THR A 35 -19.05 9.62 3.77
CA THR A 35 -18.30 10.58 2.94
C THR A 35 -17.12 9.91 2.21
N GLN A 36 -16.47 8.92 2.85
CA GLN A 36 -15.48 8.07 2.19
C GLN A 36 -16.10 7.17 1.09
N ALA A 37 -17.33 6.67 1.31
CA ALA A 37 -18.04 5.84 0.34
C ALA A 37 -18.57 6.60 -0.88
N ILE A 38 -18.99 7.87 -0.73
CA ILE A 38 -19.57 8.67 -1.84
C ILE A 38 -18.49 9.34 -2.70
N ALA A 39 -17.36 9.75 -2.10
CA ALA A 39 -16.16 10.06 -2.89
C ALA A 39 -15.65 8.82 -3.65
N GLY A 40 -16.20 7.63 -3.32
CA GLY A 40 -16.04 6.26 -3.80
C GLY A 40 -16.71 5.84 -5.13
N ALA A 41 -17.46 6.70 -5.82
CA ALA A 41 -18.33 6.23 -6.92
C ALA A 41 -17.95 6.65 -8.36
N ASN A 42 -16.70 6.43 -8.82
CA ASN A 42 -16.34 6.46 -10.26
C ASN A 42 -15.43 5.26 -10.64
N SER A 43 -16.00 4.09 -10.34
CA SER A 43 -16.11 2.84 -11.11
C SER A 43 -14.95 1.95 -11.56
N VAL A 44 -13.66 2.31 -11.64
CA VAL A 44 -12.62 1.28 -11.96
C VAL A 44 -11.31 1.43 -11.18
N HIS A 45 -10.93 2.66 -10.80
CA HIS A 45 -9.71 2.91 -10.03
C HIS A 45 -9.80 2.57 -8.52
N LYS A 46 -10.95 2.09 -8.02
CA LYS A 46 -11.24 2.04 -6.58
C LYS A 46 -11.12 0.71 -5.86
N ARG A 47 -11.03 -0.42 -6.55
CA ARG A 47 -10.63 -1.65 -5.86
C ARG A 47 -9.16 -1.59 -5.44
N ALA A 48 -8.29 -1.08 -6.32
CA ALA A 48 -6.91 -0.79 -5.99
C ALA A 48 -6.77 0.29 -4.89
N ALA A 49 -7.49 1.42 -4.98
CA ALA A 49 -7.34 2.52 -4.02
C ALA A 49 -7.97 2.25 -2.63
N ALA A 50 -9.05 1.45 -2.54
CA ALA A 50 -9.66 1.10 -1.26
C ALA A 50 -8.73 0.22 -0.40
N ASP A 51 -7.95 -0.64 -1.05
CA ASP A 51 -6.92 -1.44 -0.38
C ASP A 51 -5.70 -0.58 -0.02
N VAL A 52 -5.33 0.40 -0.86
CA VAL A 52 -4.24 1.37 -0.58
C VAL A 52 -4.57 2.28 0.62
N THR A 53 -5.81 2.76 0.75
CA THR A 53 -6.23 3.54 1.94
C THR A 53 -6.26 2.71 3.22
N ASN A 54 -6.56 1.41 3.10
CA ASN A 54 -6.47 0.49 4.23
C ASN A 54 -5.01 0.16 4.58
N VAL A 55 -4.12 0.03 3.60
CA VAL A 55 -2.68 -0.13 3.83
C VAL A 55 -2.12 1.09 4.55
N GLU A 56 -2.43 2.32 4.13
CA GLU A 56 -1.93 3.52 4.80
C GLU A 56 -2.45 3.66 6.25
N ALA A 57 -3.71 3.30 6.51
CA ALA A 57 -4.24 3.19 7.86
C ALA A 57 -3.59 2.06 8.68
N LEU A 58 -3.27 0.92 8.05
CA LEU A 58 -2.58 -0.22 8.67
C LEU A 58 -1.11 0.11 9.00
N LEU A 59 -0.46 0.94 8.19
CA LEU A 59 0.90 1.44 8.41
C LEU A 59 0.95 2.48 9.54
N GLN A 60 -0.11 3.26 9.73
CA GLN A 60 -0.23 4.24 10.82
C GLN A 60 -0.56 3.59 12.18
N LEU A 61 -1.00 2.33 12.20
CA LEU A 61 -1.34 1.56 13.41
C LEU A 61 -0.15 0.76 13.97
N GLY A 62 1.07 0.98 13.48
CA GLY A 62 2.29 0.35 13.98
C GLY A 62 2.70 0.86 15.37
N ASP A 63 1.90 0.55 16.39
CA ASP A 63 2.31 0.62 17.79
C ASP A 63 3.39 -0.44 18.04
N ASN A 64 4.55 -0.01 18.53
CA ASN A 64 5.73 -0.84 18.82
C ASN A 64 5.51 -1.87 19.97
N THR A 65 4.29 -2.02 20.45
CA THR A 65 3.95 -2.76 21.67
C THR A 65 3.64 -4.24 21.40
N ASN A 66 3.41 -4.63 20.14
CA ASN A 66 3.04 -6.02 19.83
C ASN A 66 3.73 -6.54 18.54
N PRO A 67 4.84 -7.30 18.65
CA PRO A 67 5.60 -7.78 17.49
C PRO A 67 4.75 -8.67 16.55
N ASP A 68 3.83 -9.47 17.10
CA ASP A 68 2.96 -10.35 16.31
C ASP A 68 1.96 -9.58 15.44
N ALA A 69 1.46 -8.44 15.91
CA ALA A 69 0.55 -7.59 15.15
C ALA A 69 1.26 -6.94 13.96
N ASN A 70 2.51 -6.49 14.17
CA ASN A 70 3.32 -5.91 13.12
C ASN A 70 3.61 -6.94 12.01
N ASP A 71 3.98 -8.18 12.38
CA ASP A 71 4.22 -9.25 11.42
C ASP A 71 2.98 -9.55 10.56
N GLN A 72 1.78 -9.61 11.16
CA GLN A 72 0.54 -9.81 10.41
C GLN A 72 0.27 -8.68 9.41
N HIS A 73 0.59 -7.43 9.77
CA HIS A 73 0.45 -6.28 8.86
C HIS A 73 1.41 -6.38 7.69
N ILE A 74 2.67 -6.76 7.93
CA ILE A 74 3.65 -6.96 6.87
C ILE A 74 3.23 -8.09 5.92
N VAL A 75 2.64 -9.17 6.42
CA VAL A 75 2.08 -10.23 5.55
C VAL A 75 1.01 -9.66 4.61
N ARG A 76 0.05 -8.90 5.15
CA ARG A 76 -1.02 -8.29 4.34
C ARG A 76 -0.49 -7.32 3.29
N VAL A 77 0.51 -6.51 3.64
CA VAL A 77 1.15 -5.58 2.70
C VAL A 77 1.81 -6.34 1.55
N VAL A 78 2.51 -7.43 1.83
CA VAL A 78 3.15 -8.26 0.79
C VAL A 78 2.11 -8.90 -0.12
N ASP A 79 1.06 -9.49 0.45
CA ASP A 79 -0.01 -10.13 -0.31
C ASP A 79 -0.71 -9.12 -1.21
N TRP A 80 -1.05 -7.95 -0.67
CA TRP A 80 -1.60 -6.84 -1.43
C TRP A 80 -0.67 -6.40 -2.57
N LEU A 81 0.62 -6.25 -2.31
CA LEU A 81 1.59 -5.79 -3.30
C LEU A 81 1.70 -6.77 -4.47
N LEU A 82 1.74 -8.09 -4.19
CA LEU A 82 1.76 -9.13 -5.21
C LEU A 82 0.47 -9.13 -6.03
N GLN A 83 -0.68 -9.09 -5.34
CA GLN A 83 -2.00 -8.99 -5.96
C GLN A 83 -2.10 -7.78 -6.89
N TYR A 84 -1.70 -6.61 -6.41
CA TYR A 84 -1.74 -5.37 -7.14
C TYR A 84 -0.82 -5.40 -8.38
N ALA A 85 0.37 -6.00 -8.26
CA ALA A 85 1.26 -6.19 -9.40
C ALA A 85 0.61 -7.05 -10.51
N PHE A 86 -0.13 -8.11 -10.13
CA PHE A 86 -0.88 -8.92 -11.11
C PHE A 86 -2.02 -8.14 -11.76
N GLU A 87 -2.78 -7.36 -10.99
CA GLU A 87 -3.87 -6.53 -11.51
C GLU A 87 -3.37 -5.48 -12.51
N GLN A 88 -2.23 -4.85 -12.22
CA GLN A 88 -1.57 -3.90 -13.11
C GLN A 88 -0.79 -4.55 -14.26
N ARG A 89 -0.77 -5.90 -14.33
CA ARG A 89 0.03 -6.67 -15.30
C ARG A 89 1.52 -6.27 -15.32
N ALA A 90 2.07 -5.99 -14.14
CA ALA A 90 3.48 -5.63 -14.01
C ALA A 90 4.38 -6.82 -14.38
N SER A 91 5.43 -6.57 -15.17
CA SER A 91 6.45 -7.56 -15.51
C SER A 91 7.46 -7.74 -14.37
N ASP A 92 7.79 -6.65 -13.68
CA ASP A 92 8.79 -6.62 -12.61
C ASP A 92 8.31 -5.77 -11.44
N ILE A 93 8.70 -6.19 -10.24
CA ILE A 93 8.46 -5.50 -8.99
C ILE A 93 9.82 -5.10 -8.40
N HIS A 94 10.04 -3.82 -8.22
CA HIS A 94 11.25 -3.26 -7.64
C HIS A 94 10.95 -2.73 -6.24
N LEU A 95 11.64 -3.26 -5.24
CA LEU A 95 11.67 -2.73 -3.89
C LEU A 95 13.00 -2.01 -3.68
N GLU A 96 12.94 -0.69 -3.57
CA GLU A 96 14.11 0.19 -3.47
C GLU A 96 14.14 0.87 -2.08
N PRO A 97 14.70 0.22 -1.05
CA PRO A 97 14.96 0.89 0.22
C PRO A 97 16.02 1.99 0.01
N ARG A 98 15.73 3.23 0.46
CA ARG A 98 16.69 4.34 0.53
C ARG A 98 16.97 4.69 1.99
N ARG A 99 17.80 5.71 2.23
CA ARG A 99 18.21 6.12 3.58
C ARG A 99 17.06 6.60 4.47
N GLU A 100 16.04 7.23 3.89
CA GLU A 100 14.93 7.83 4.64
C GLU A 100 13.58 7.17 4.31
N THR A 101 13.32 6.94 3.02
CA THR A 101 12.09 6.32 2.53
C THR A 101 12.37 5.16 1.59
N GLY A 102 11.41 4.24 1.46
CA GLY A 102 11.45 3.13 0.52
C GLY A 102 10.50 3.38 -0.65
N LYS A 103 10.92 3.08 -1.87
CA LYS A 103 10.06 3.15 -3.06
C LYS A 103 9.73 1.76 -3.57
N VAL A 104 8.46 1.57 -3.92
CA VAL A 104 7.98 0.40 -4.67
C VAL A 104 7.71 0.86 -6.09
N ARG A 105 8.30 0.17 -7.06
CA ARG A 105 8.12 0.49 -8.48
C ARG A 105 7.75 -0.74 -9.26
N PHE A 106 6.83 -0.59 -10.20
CA PHE A 106 6.42 -1.65 -11.12
C PHE A 106 6.90 -1.33 -12.51
N ARG A 107 7.41 -2.34 -13.22
CA ARG A 107 7.60 -2.25 -14.66
C ARG A 107 6.30 -2.67 -15.33
N ILE A 108 5.64 -1.74 -16.00
CA ILE A 108 4.39 -1.97 -16.71
C ILE A 108 4.64 -1.58 -18.17
N ASP A 109 4.39 -2.49 -19.10
CA ASP A 109 4.63 -2.28 -20.54
C ASP A 109 6.04 -1.76 -20.87
N GLY A 110 7.04 -2.20 -20.09
CA GLY A 110 8.45 -1.83 -20.25
C GLY A 110 8.87 -0.55 -19.52
N VAL A 111 7.93 0.27 -19.04
CA VAL A 111 8.18 1.53 -18.34
C VAL A 111 8.10 1.34 -16.83
N LEU A 112 9.02 1.98 -16.09
CA LEU A 112 9.16 1.77 -14.65
C LEU A 112 8.46 2.88 -13.86
N HIS A 113 7.32 2.55 -13.24
CA HIS A 113 6.44 3.48 -12.53
C HIS A 113 6.59 3.35 -11.01
N THR A 114 6.71 4.47 -10.30
CA THR A 114 6.63 4.49 -8.83
C THR A 114 5.17 4.38 -8.41
N VAL A 115 4.84 3.29 -7.71
CA VAL A 115 3.46 2.98 -7.30
C VAL A 115 3.20 3.27 -5.83
N TYR A 116 4.24 3.20 -5.00
CA TYR A 116 4.10 3.46 -3.57
C TYR A 116 5.42 3.96 -2.98
N GLU A 117 5.31 4.80 -1.95
CA GLU A 117 6.41 5.24 -1.11
C GLU A 117 6.05 4.92 0.34
N MET A 118 6.96 4.28 1.06
CA MET A 118 6.74 3.81 2.43
C MET A 118 7.89 4.18 3.34
N PRO A 119 7.68 4.30 4.66
CA PRO A 119 8.76 4.50 5.62
C PRO A 119 9.81 3.39 5.56
N LEU A 120 11.06 3.72 5.88
CA LEU A 120 12.18 2.76 5.82
C LEU A 120 11.91 1.47 6.63
N ALA A 121 11.36 1.59 7.84
CA ALA A 121 11.08 0.44 8.70
C ALA A 121 10.19 -0.61 8.00
N ILE A 122 9.20 -0.12 7.26
CA ILE A 122 8.20 -0.96 6.58
C ILE A 122 8.83 -1.64 5.36
N ILE A 123 9.53 -0.92 4.48
CA ILE A 123 10.13 -1.54 3.29
C ILE A 123 11.18 -2.59 3.66
N VAL A 124 11.91 -2.37 4.77
CA VAL A 124 12.88 -3.34 5.29
C VAL A 124 12.17 -4.62 5.75
N ALA A 125 11.06 -4.48 6.49
CA ALA A 125 10.25 -5.61 6.94
C ALA A 125 9.60 -6.36 5.76
N VAL A 126 9.03 -5.64 4.78
CA VAL A 126 8.50 -6.21 3.53
C VAL A 126 9.57 -6.97 2.75
N THR A 127 10.78 -6.40 2.64
CA THR A 127 11.91 -7.05 1.96
C THR A 127 12.31 -8.34 2.69
N ALA A 128 12.38 -8.32 4.02
CA ALA A 128 12.66 -9.50 4.83
C ALA A 128 11.58 -10.58 4.64
N ARG A 129 10.30 -10.20 4.61
CA ARG A 129 9.20 -11.12 4.36
C ARG A 129 9.30 -11.78 2.98
N ILE A 130 9.62 -11.03 1.94
CA ILE A 130 9.83 -11.59 0.58
C ILE A 130 11.04 -12.53 0.56
N LYS A 131 12.13 -12.20 1.26
CA LYS A 131 13.27 -13.11 1.41
C LYS A 131 12.85 -14.44 2.04
N ILE A 132 12.07 -14.41 3.11
CA ILE A 132 11.55 -15.63 3.77
C ILE A 132 10.70 -16.45 2.79
N LEU A 133 9.76 -15.81 2.10
CA LEU A 133 8.90 -16.50 1.12
C LEU A 133 9.71 -17.11 -0.04
N GLY A 134 10.79 -16.44 -0.45
CA GLY A 134 11.74 -16.90 -1.46
C GLY A 134 12.80 -17.90 -0.97
N ARG A 135 12.77 -18.28 0.31
CA ARG A 135 13.80 -19.11 0.98
C ARG A 135 15.22 -18.54 0.88
N LEU A 136 15.34 -17.22 0.85
CA LEU A 136 16.59 -16.47 0.87
C LEU A 136 17.06 -16.24 2.32
N ASN A 137 18.37 -16.05 2.50
CA ASN A 137 18.93 -15.72 3.81
C ASN A 137 18.65 -14.25 4.15
N VAL A 138 17.85 -14.02 5.21
CA VAL A 138 17.46 -12.69 5.69
C VAL A 138 18.63 -11.94 6.32
N ALA A 139 19.50 -12.65 7.04
CA ALA A 139 20.67 -12.06 7.71
C ALA A 139 21.74 -11.61 6.71
N GLU A 140 21.84 -12.28 5.56
CA GLU A 140 22.75 -11.90 4.49
C GLU A 140 22.18 -10.74 3.65
N LYS A 141 22.95 -9.65 3.58
CA LYS A 141 22.59 -8.42 2.86
C LYS A 141 23.65 -7.97 1.86
N ARG A 142 24.89 -8.47 1.97
CA ARG A 142 26.06 -8.00 1.21
C ARG A 142 26.19 -8.70 -0.14
N LYS A 143 25.85 -10.00 -0.18
CA LYS A 143 25.94 -10.80 -1.41
C LYS A 143 24.60 -10.79 -2.15
N PRO A 144 24.62 -10.72 -3.50
CA PRO A 144 23.43 -11.00 -4.29
C PRO A 144 22.88 -12.39 -3.99
N GLN A 145 21.56 -12.53 -3.98
CA GLN A 145 20.86 -13.78 -3.74
C GLN A 145 19.71 -13.93 -4.74
N ASP A 146 19.57 -15.14 -5.27
CA ASP A 146 18.52 -15.49 -6.22
C ASP A 146 17.60 -16.53 -5.61
N GLY A 147 16.30 -16.32 -5.77
CA GLY A 147 15.26 -17.16 -5.19
C GLY A 147 14.09 -17.37 -6.12
N ARG A 148 13.17 -18.23 -5.70
CA ARG A 148 11.90 -18.44 -6.40
C ARG A 148 10.77 -18.37 -5.40
N LEU A 149 9.68 -17.73 -5.81
CA LEU A 149 8.48 -17.56 -5.03
C LEU A 149 7.30 -18.14 -5.81
N LYS A 150 6.65 -19.14 -5.25
CA LYS A 150 5.37 -19.62 -5.77
C LYS A 150 4.26 -18.84 -5.08
N THR A 151 3.42 -18.20 -5.88
CA THR A 151 2.22 -17.50 -5.41
C THR A 151 1.02 -17.86 -6.28
N ARG A 152 -0.16 -17.44 -5.87
CA ARG A 152 -1.39 -17.62 -6.64
C ARG A 152 -1.91 -16.26 -7.05
N THR A 153 -2.31 -16.17 -8.31
CA THR A 153 -3.00 -14.99 -8.83
C THR A 153 -4.39 -14.85 -8.19
N PRO A 154 -5.01 -13.66 -8.29
CA PRO A 154 -6.41 -13.46 -7.91
C PRO A 154 -7.38 -14.49 -8.48
N LYS A 155 -7.07 -15.01 -9.67
CA LYS A 155 -7.89 -15.98 -10.41
C LYS A 155 -7.62 -17.43 -9.99
N GLY A 156 -6.79 -17.64 -8.97
CA GLY A 156 -6.42 -18.95 -8.44
C GLY A 156 -5.34 -19.70 -9.23
N LEU A 157 -4.81 -19.13 -10.32
CA LEU A 157 -3.73 -19.71 -11.11
C LEU A 157 -2.42 -19.62 -10.34
N GLU A 158 -1.65 -20.71 -10.32
CA GLU A 158 -0.31 -20.72 -9.75
C GLU A 158 0.65 -19.96 -10.65
N THR A 159 1.54 -19.17 -10.04
CA THR A 159 2.58 -18.42 -10.75
C THR A 159 3.87 -18.49 -9.95
N GLU A 160 4.98 -18.69 -10.66
CA GLU A 160 6.32 -18.65 -10.08
C GLU A 160 6.98 -17.31 -10.42
N LEU A 161 7.34 -16.54 -9.41
CA LEU A 161 8.15 -15.33 -9.54
C LEU A 161 9.62 -15.67 -9.28
N ARG A 162 10.51 -15.07 -10.05
CA ARG A 162 11.95 -15.08 -9.78
C ARG A 162 12.28 -13.88 -8.92
N LEU A 163 13.01 -14.13 -7.84
CA LEU A 163 13.42 -13.10 -6.90
C LEU A 163 14.91 -12.87 -7.07
N TYR A 164 15.28 -11.59 -7.21
CA TYR A 164 16.67 -11.14 -7.27
C TYR A 164 16.85 -10.13 -6.14
N HIS A 165 17.67 -10.47 -5.16
CA HIS A 165 18.09 -9.55 -4.12
C HIS A 165 19.53 -9.14 -4.39
N ALA A 166 19.76 -7.85 -4.59
CA ALA A 166 21.10 -7.28 -4.69
C ALA A 166 21.35 -6.30 -3.54
N HIS A 167 22.61 -6.19 -3.13
CA HIS A 167 23.01 -5.13 -2.22
C HIS A 167 22.84 -3.78 -2.94
N CYS A 168 21.98 -2.91 -2.39
CA CYS A 168 21.83 -1.55 -2.89
C CYS A 168 22.92 -0.68 -2.23
N LEU A 169 23.86 -0.17 -3.02
CA LEU A 169 24.88 0.78 -2.57
C LEU A 169 24.28 2.20 -2.56
N TRP A 170 23.56 2.59 -1.50
CA TRP A 170 23.08 3.97 -1.34
C TRP A 170 23.22 4.44 0.11
#